data_AF-A0A9D8HSD9-F1
#
_entry.id   AF-A0A9D8HSD9-F1
#
_cell.length_a   1.000
_cell.length_b   1.000
_cell.length_c   1.000
_cell.angle_alpha   90.00
_cell.angle_beta   90.00
_cell.angle_gamma   90.00
#
_symmetry.space_group_name_H-M   'P 1'
#
loop_
_entity.id
_entity.type
_entity.pdbx_description
1 polymer ?
#
loop_
_entity_poly.entity_id
_entity_poly.type
_entity_poly.pdbx_seq_one_letter_code
_entity_poly.pdbx_strand_id
1 'polypeptide(L)'
;MKKIFTFLALISLQPILLAQINAYYPDGKQIKNNCKTINELKNLLDEKYTSSHSYNDIRVYYKKLTNKPIFVLDITSFKNSIKYENIKKAISSFDYDNYINSFSYYYDLREMMKDSSLTKDYLLSAFGKPDEASIDERDWETLIYKNHNAKIVFKDGFPISVDVINYKAIKKNELRIEYFNVTGSDYTIGFSISLSNLSNKTIKYVFITVTATNPVDDKVGTKTVKAIGPIYSNYSGSYEFEDIIYSRSAKYLSIDNIKLQYMDGTVKNISKRDTKNIQLQDWEEVGNRTY
;
A
#
# COMPACT_ATOMS: atom_id res chain seq x y z
N MET A 1 33.09 35.11 -59.72
CA MET A 1 33.87 34.08 -59.01
C MET A 1 33.40 34.01 -57.56
N LYS A 2 32.60 33.00 -57.22
CA LYS A 2 32.04 32.78 -55.87
C LYS A 2 33.09 32.12 -54.97
N LYS A 3 33.49 32.78 -53.88
CA LYS A 3 34.27 32.16 -52.81
C LYS A 3 33.32 31.39 -51.89
N ILE A 4 33.38 30.07 -51.92
CA ILE A 4 32.71 29.19 -50.97
C ILE A 4 33.58 29.15 -49.71
N PHE A 5 33.08 29.72 -48.62
CA PHE A 5 33.65 29.56 -47.28
C PHE A 5 33.07 28.29 -46.66
N THR A 6 33.87 27.24 -46.61
CA THR A 6 33.53 26.00 -45.87
C THR A 6 33.84 26.24 -44.40
N PHE A 7 32.83 26.64 -43.63
CA PHE A 7 32.95 26.76 -42.17
C PHE A 7 32.72 25.36 -41.57
N LEU A 8 33.81 24.62 -41.36
CA LEU A 8 33.80 23.42 -40.52
C LEU A 8 33.62 23.86 -39.06
N ALA A 9 32.38 23.82 -38.57
CA ALA A 9 32.11 23.91 -37.15
C ALA A 9 32.57 22.61 -36.48
N LEU A 10 33.81 22.61 -35.96
CA LEU A 10 34.20 21.68 -34.90
C LEU A 10 33.37 22.05 -33.66
N ILE A 11 32.17 21.49 -33.56
CA ILE A 11 31.49 21.38 -32.28
C ILE A 11 32.27 20.32 -31.51
N SER A 12 33.25 20.77 -30.72
CA SER A 12 33.83 19.92 -29.68
C SER A 12 32.68 19.54 -28.76
N LEU A 13 32.17 18.32 -28.90
CA LEU A 13 31.45 17.61 -27.86
C LEU A 13 32.39 17.59 -26.66
N GLN A 14 32.31 18.59 -25.78
CA GLN A 14 32.85 18.42 -24.45
C GLN A 14 32.12 17.19 -23.90
N PRO A 15 32.84 16.14 -23.44
CA PRO A 15 32.18 15.06 -22.75
C PRO A 15 31.45 15.71 -21.59
N ILE A 16 30.11 15.69 -21.64
CA ILE A 16 29.30 15.94 -20.46
C ILE A 16 29.86 14.95 -19.45
N LEU A 17 30.63 15.45 -18.48
CA LEU A 17 31.17 14.65 -17.40
C LEU A 17 29.94 14.05 -16.75
N LEU A 18 29.64 12.80 -17.10
CA LEU A 18 28.57 12.05 -16.48
C LEU A 18 28.98 11.95 -15.02
N ALA A 19 28.31 12.77 -14.22
CA ALA A 19 28.35 12.77 -12.79
C ALA A 19 28.42 11.34 -12.26
N GLN A 20 29.55 10.98 -11.63
CA GLN A 20 29.65 9.70 -10.95
C GLN A 20 28.60 9.67 -9.83
N ILE A 21 27.90 8.54 -9.70
CA ILE A 21 26.89 8.38 -8.67
C ILE A 21 27.59 8.24 -7.32
N ASN A 22 27.30 9.15 -6.39
CA ASN A 22 27.76 9.05 -5.02
C ASN A 22 26.84 8.09 -4.25
N ALA A 23 27.27 6.83 -4.15
CA ALA A 23 26.55 5.77 -3.45
C ALA A 23 27.29 5.32 -2.19
N TYR A 24 26.53 4.94 -1.17
CA TYR A 24 27.03 4.48 0.12
C TYR A 24 26.30 3.22 0.55
N TYR A 25 27.02 2.31 1.21
CA TYR A 25 26.40 1.23 1.95
C TYR A 25 25.63 1.77 3.17
N PRO A 26 24.71 0.98 3.75
CA PRO A 26 23.95 1.39 4.94
C PRO A 26 24.83 1.71 6.16
N ASP A 27 26.05 1.16 6.21
CA ASP A 27 27.05 1.44 7.24
C ASP A 27 27.86 2.73 7.00
N GLY A 28 27.54 3.47 5.93
CA GLY A 28 28.18 4.74 5.58
C GLY A 28 29.45 4.61 4.73
N LYS A 29 29.93 3.40 4.44
CA LYS A 29 31.09 3.23 3.55
C LYS A 29 30.70 3.59 2.12
N GLN A 30 31.49 4.43 1.48
CA GLN A 30 31.29 4.79 0.07
C GLN A 30 31.50 3.56 -0.82
N ILE A 31 30.57 3.34 -1.76
CA ILE A 31 30.69 2.30 -2.78
C ILE A 31 31.62 2.84 -3.87
N LYS A 32 32.88 2.41 -3.85
CA LYS A 32 33.86 2.78 -4.89
C LYS A 32 33.57 1.95 -6.15
N ASN A 33 32.83 2.54 -7.08
CA ASN A 33 32.49 1.92 -8.36
C ASN A 33 32.54 2.94 -9.50
N ASN A 34 32.59 2.46 -10.74
CA ASN A 34 32.51 3.30 -11.94
C ASN A 34 31.09 3.34 -12.53
N CYS A 35 30.06 3.02 -11.73
CA CYS A 35 28.68 2.98 -12.20
C CYS A 35 28.23 4.41 -12.56
N LYS A 36 27.68 4.53 -13.76
CA LYS A 36 27.12 5.77 -14.31
C LYS A 36 25.60 5.83 -14.13
N THR A 37 24.98 4.67 -13.93
CA THR A 37 23.53 4.54 -13.80
C THR A 37 23.15 3.78 -12.54
N ILE A 38 21.94 4.04 -12.06
CA ILE A 38 21.37 3.32 -10.91
C ILE A 38 21.19 1.83 -11.26
N ASN A 39 20.89 1.50 -12.52
CA ASN A 39 20.77 0.11 -12.96
C ASN A 39 22.10 -0.63 -12.92
N GLU A 40 23.21 0.01 -13.32
CA GLU A 40 24.55 -0.57 -13.16
C GLU A 40 24.88 -0.84 -11.69
N LEU A 41 24.51 0.09 -10.79
CA LEU A 41 24.72 -0.09 -9.35
C LEU A 41 23.86 -1.22 -8.78
N LYS A 42 22.59 -1.32 -9.19
CA LYS A 42 21.70 -2.44 -8.82
C LYS A 42 22.25 -3.79 -9.28
N ASN A 43 22.75 -3.86 -10.51
CA ASN A 43 23.37 -5.07 -11.06
C ASN A 43 24.67 -5.43 -10.33
N LEU A 44 25.50 -4.43 -9.99
CA LEU A 44 26.72 -4.63 -9.20
C LEU A 44 26.44 -5.24 -7.83
N LEU A 45 25.32 -4.86 -7.22
CA LEU A 45 24.91 -5.32 -5.90
C LEU A 45 24.05 -6.58 -5.92
N ASP A 46 23.77 -7.14 -7.11
CA ASP A 46 22.85 -8.28 -7.33
C ASP A 46 21.44 -8.04 -6.76
N GLU A 47 20.98 -6.79 -6.82
CA GLU A 47 19.73 -6.35 -6.21
C GLU A 47 18.81 -5.71 -7.27
N LYS A 48 18.21 -6.59 -8.08
CA LYS A 48 17.30 -6.20 -9.16
C LYS A 48 16.02 -5.55 -8.64
N TYR A 49 15.51 -6.02 -7.49
CA TYR A 49 14.20 -5.65 -6.95
C TYR A 49 14.34 -4.69 -5.79
N THR A 50 14.24 -3.40 -6.10
CA THR A 50 14.40 -2.35 -5.10
C THR A 50 13.28 -1.32 -5.18
N SER A 51 12.85 -0.85 -4.02
CA SER A 51 12.04 0.36 -3.85
C SER A 51 12.93 1.47 -3.28
N SER A 52 12.52 2.74 -3.44
CA SER A 52 13.30 3.86 -2.93
C SER A 52 12.48 4.81 -2.08
N HIS A 53 13.07 5.33 -1.02
CA HIS A 53 12.52 6.37 -0.16
C HIS A 53 13.44 7.59 -0.20
N SER A 54 12.86 8.78 -0.33
CA SER A 54 13.61 10.04 -0.33
C SER A 54 13.51 10.71 1.04
N TYR A 55 14.63 11.20 1.55
CA TYR A 55 14.75 11.99 2.77
C TYR A 55 15.68 13.17 2.49
N ASN A 56 15.12 14.37 2.37
CA ASN A 56 15.84 15.53 1.83
C ASN A 56 16.46 15.18 0.46
N ASP A 57 17.74 15.48 0.25
CA ASP A 57 18.50 15.17 -0.97
C ASP A 57 19.13 13.77 -0.95
N ILE A 58 18.64 12.88 -0.09
CA ILE A 58 19.15 11.51 0.05
C ILE A 58 18.07 10.55 -0.41
N ARG A 59 18.45 9.54 -1.19
CA ARG A 59 17.56 8.45 -1.58
C ARG A 59 18.10 7.13 -1.09
N VAL A 60 17.33 6.45 -0.25
CA VAL A 60 17.66 5.11 0.25
C VAL A 60 16.95 4.08 -0.61
N TYR A 61 17.69 3.09 -1.09
CA TYR A 61 17.15 1.95 -1.81
C TYR A 61 17.04 0.77 -0.87
N TYR A 62 15.83 0.20 -0.79
CA TYR A 62 15.51 -0.97 0.03
C TYR A 62 15.30 -2.18 -0.85
N LYS A 63 15.59 -3.37 -0.33
CA LYS A 63 15.10 -4.61 -0.95
C LYS A 63 13.58 -4.56 -0.94
N LYS A 64 12.97 -4.69 -2.11
CA LYS A 64 11.52 -4.52 -2.30
C LYS A 64 10.74 -5.39 -1.30
N LEU A 65 9.58 -4.90 -0.84
CA LEU A 65 8.75 -5.54 0.20
C LEU A 65 9.38 -5.64 1.61
N THR A 66 10.62 -5.21 1.83
CA THR A 66 11.30 -5.29 3.13
C THR A 66 11.71 -3.91 3.65
N ASN A 67 12.17 -3.85 4.91
CA ASN A 67 12.83 -2.69 5.49
C ASN A 67 14.37 -2.79 5.44
N LYS A 68 14.93 -3.68 4.61
CA LYS A 68 16.39 -3.89 4.52
C LYS A 68 16.99 -2.87 3.53
N PRO A 69 17.74 -1.85 3.99
CA PRO A 69 18.42 -0.94 3.09
C PRO A 69 19.56 -1.68 2.38
N ILE A 70 19.73 -1.39 1.09
CA ILE A 70 20.79 -1.97 0.26
C ILE A 70 21.89 -0.93 0.03
N PHE A 71 21.51 0.27 -0.41
CA PHE A 71 22.42 1.37 -0.62
C PHE A 71 21.70 2.72 -0.51
N VAL A 72 22.49 3.77 -0.36
CA VAL A 72 22.03 5.15 -0.24
C VAL A 72 22.68 5.98 -1.33
N LEU A 73 21.88 6.77 -2.03
CA LEU A 73 22.33 7.77 -3.00
C LEU A 73 22.31 9.15 -2.37
N ASP A 74 23.42 9.86 -2.51
CA ASP A 74 23.50 11.29 -2.25
C ASP A 74 23.20 12.03 -3.55
N ILE A 75 22.07 12.74 -3.58
CA ILE A 75 21.60 13.51 -4.74
C ILE A 75 22.11 14.96 -4.65
N THR A 76 22.77 15.36 -3.54
CA THR A 76 23.34 16.70 -3.43
C THR A 76 24.50 16.91 -4.41
N SER A 77 24.59 18.13 -4.94
CA SER A 77 25.59 18.51 -5.93
C SER A 77 27.03 18.37 -5.38
N PHE A 78 27.77 17.39 -5.91
CA PHE A 78 29.23 17.13 -6.04
C PHE A 78 30.26 17.63 -5.02
N LYS A 79 29.96 18.48 -4.05
CA LYS A 79 30.98 19.23 -3.31
C LYS A 79 31.32 18.66 -1.95
N ASN A 80 30.44 17.89 -1.30
CA ASN A 80 30.73 17.36 0.02
C ASN A 80 30.25 15.91 0.18
N SER A 81 31.07 15.05 0.78
CA SER A 81 30.65 13.72 1.19
C SER A 81 29.53 13.81 2.24
N ILE A 82 28.45 13.05 2.05
CA ILE A 82 27.42 12.89 3.05
C ILE A 82 28.01 12.40 4.38
N LYS A 83 27.56 12.99 5.49
CA LYS A 83 27.90 12.51 6.83
C LYS A 83 27.12 11.24 7.14
N TYR A 84 27.76 10.24 7.75
CA TYR A 84 27.13 8.98 8.15
C TYR A 84 25.85 9.16 9.00
N GLU A 85 25.81 10.17 9.86
CA GLU A 85 24.60 10.48 10.65
C GLU A 85 23.40 10.88 9.80
N ASN A 86 23.61 11.48 8.62
CA ASN A 86 22.51 11.76 7.69
C ASN A 86 22.03 10.49 6.99
N ILE A 87 22.94 9.55 6.68
CA ILE A 87 22.58 8.22 6.15
C ILE A 87 21.69 7.49 7.16
N LYS A 88 22.07 7.44 8.44
CA LYS A 88 21.24 6.81 9.49
C LYS A 88 19.85 7.42 9.60
N LYS A 89 19.76 8.76 9.56
CA LYS A 89 18.48 9.47 9.59
C LYS A 89 17.60 9.13 8.39
N ALA A 90 18.18 9.10 7.18
CA ALA A 90 17.47 8.74 5.96
C ALA A 90 17.00 7.28 5.94
N ILE A 91 17.78 6.36 6.52
CA ILE A 91 17.36 4.96 6.67
C ILE A 91 16.23 4.87 7.69
N SER A 92 16.36 5.55 8.83
CA SER A 92 15.38 5.50 9.92
C SER A 92 14.08 6.24 9.61
N SER A 93 14.05 7.09 8.58
CA SER A 93 12.84 7.80 8.16
C SER A 93 11.88 6.93 7.35
N PHE A 94 12.32 5.76 6.88
CA PHE A 94 11.44 4.82 6.19
C PHE A 94 10.50 4.13 7.18
N ASP A 95 9.26 4.57 7.20
CA ASP A 95 8.19 3.98 7.99
C ASP A 95 7.65 2.72 7.29
N TYR A 96 8.25 1.58 7.63
CA TYR A 96 7.85 0.29 7.06
C TYR A 96 6.42 -0.10 7.43
N ASP A 97 5.97 0.23 8.65
CA ASP A 97 4.60 -0.05 9.07
C ASP A 97 3.59 0.75 8.23
N ASN A 98 3.89 2.00 7.87
CA ASN A 98 3.07 2.75 6.94
C ASN A 98 3.16 2.20 5.52
N TYR A 99 4.36 1.83 5.05
CA TYR A 99 4.56 1.26 3.71
C TYR A 99 3.69 0.01 3.48
N ILE A 100 3.68 -0.97 4.39
CA ILE A 100 2.86 -2.19 4.24
C ILE A 100 1.34 -1.95 4.37
N ASN A 101 0.92 -0.71 4.58
CA ASN A 101 -0.48 -0.25 4.59
C ASN A 101 -0.76 0.78 3.47
N SER A 102 0.06 0.78 2.42
CA SER A 102 0.00 1.77 1.35
C SER A 102 -0.24 1.16 -0.03
N PHE A 103 -0.73 1.99 -0.96
CA PHE A 103 -0.84 1.61 -2.37
C PHE A 103 0.52 1.22 -2.97
N SER A 104 1.61 1.87 -2.56
CA SER A 104 2.96 1.56 -3.06
C SER A 104 3.36 0.12 -2.76
N TYR A 105 2.99 -0.42 -1.60
CA TYR A 105 3.27 -1.82 -1.26
C TYR A 105 2.44 -2.80 -2.09
N TYR A 106 1.15 -2.51 -2.28
CA TYR A 106 0.31 -3.27 -3.22
C TYR A 106 0.88 -3.25 -4.64
N TYR A 107 1.29 -2.07 -5.12
CA TYR A 107 1.88 -1.90 -6.43
C TYR A 107 3.17 -2.72 -6.57
N ASP A 108 4.05 -2.69 -5.57
CA ASP A 108 5.28 -3.48 -5.57
C ASP A 108 4.99 -4.98 -5.64
N LEU A 109 4.01 -5.49 -4.86
CA LEU A 109 3.56 -6.88 -4.96
C LEU A 109 3.04 -7.22 -6.36
N ARG A 110 2.19 -6.36 -6.94
CA ARG A 110 1.62 -6.57 -8.28
C ARG A 110 2.68 -6.52 -9.38
N GLU A 111 3.63 -5.59 -9.31
CA GLU A 111 4.73 -5.47 -10.26
C GLU A 111 5.59 -6.74 -10.23
N MET A 112 5.96 -7.20 -9.03
CA MET A 112 6.73 -8.43 -8.85
C MET A 112 5.97 -9.69 -9.29
N MET A 113 4.65 -9.70 -9.16
CA MET A 113 3.82 -10.76 -9.72
C MET A 113 3.83 -10.74 -11.24
N LYS A 114 3.69 -9.56 -11.87
CA LYS A 114 3.68 -9.39 -13.33
C LYS A 114 5.00 -9.77 -13.99
N ASP A 115 6.12 -9.48 -13.35
CA ASP A 115 7.45 -9.81 -13.88
C ASP A 115 7.98 -11.19 -13.43
N SER A 116 7.14 -12.00 -12.77
CA SER A 116 7.44 -13.33 -12.25
C SER A 116 8.55 -13.38 -11.19
N SER A 117 8.87 -12.26 -10.53
CA SER A 117 9.86 -12.21 -9.45
C SER A 117 9.31 -12.50 -8.06
N LEU A 118 7.98 -12.46 -7.88
CA LEU A 118 7.31 -12.80 -6.63
C LEU A 118 7.23 -14.33 -6.42
N THR A 119 8.39 -14.99 -6.33
CA THR A 119 8.47 -16.43 -6.11
C THR A 119 8.29 -16.78 -4.63
N LYS A 120 7.99 -18.05 -4.33
CA LYS A 120 7.95 -18.54 -2.95
C LYS A 120 9.29 -18.40 -2.24
N ASP A 121 10.40 -18.62 -2.93
CA ASP A 121 11.74 -18.44 -2.37
C ASP A 121 12.02 -16.98 -2.03
N TYR A 122 11.58 -16.05 -2.89
CA TYR A 122 11.66 -14.63 -2.60
C TYR A 122 10.84 -14.28 -1.37
N LEU A 123 9.58 -14.72 -1.29
CA LEU A 123 8.70 -14.51 -0.14
C LEU A 123 9.30 -15.11 1.14
N LEU A 124 9.88 -16.31 1.08
CA LEU A 124 10.55 -16.93 2.22
C LEU A 124 11.76 -16.10 2.68
N SER A 125 12.53 -15.53 1.75
CA SER A 125 13.65 -14.64 2.05
C SER A 125 13.21 -13.27 2.60
N ALA A 126 12.10 -12.73 2.10
CA ALA A 126 11.62 -11.39 2.42
C ALA A 126 10.76 -11.35 3.69
N PHE A 127 9.87 -12.33 3.85
CA PHE A 127 8.83 -12.39 4.89
C PHE A 127 9.04 -13.55 5.88
N GLY A 128 9.85 -14.56 5.54
CA GLY A 128 9.94 -15.79 6.31
C GLY A 128 8.81 -16.77 5.97
N LYS A 129 8.46 -17.64 6.92
CA LYS A 129 7.37 -18.61 6.72
C LYS A 129 6.01 -17.90 6.77
N PRO A 130 5.03 -18.31 5.94
CA PRO A 130 3.68 -17.78 6.04
C PRO A 130 3.05 -18.11 7.40
N ASP A 131 2.21 -17.21 7.90
CA ASP A 131 1.41 -17.42 9.11
C ASP A 131 0.31 -18.47 8.87
N GLU A 132 -0.25 -18.51 7.66
CA GLU A 132 -1.22 -19.50 7.22
C GLU A 132 -0.95 -19.92 5.78
N ALA A 133 -1.13 -21.20 5.49
CA ALA A 133 -1.07 -21.77 4.15
C ALA A 133 -2.24 -22.74 3.96
N SER A 134 -2.94 -22.65 2.84
CA SER A 134 -4.07 -23.52 2.52
C SER A 134 -4.14 -23.79 1.02
N ILE A 135 -4.64 -24.96 0.64
CA ILE A 135 -4.90 -25.33 -0.76
C ILE A 135 -6.41 -25.50 -0.91
N ASP A 136 -7.01 -24.88 -1.93
CA ASP A 136 -8.43 -25.03 -2.23
C ASP A 136 -8.71 -26.23 -3.16
N GLU A 137 -9.98 -26.47 -3.46
CA GLU A 137 -10.43 -27.57 -4.33
C GLU A 137 -9.93 -27.50 -5.79
N ARG A 138 -9.34 -26.36 -6.19
CA ARG A 138 -8.77 -26.12 -7.53
C ARG A 138 -7.24 -26.22 -7.52
N ASP A 139 -6.67 -26.73 -6.43
CA ASP A 139 -5.24 -26.76 -6.15
C ASP A 139 -4.59 -25.37 -6.12
N TRP A 140 -5.36 -24.33 -5.79
CA TRP A 140 -4.80 -22.98 -5.61
C TRP A 140 -4.29 -22.84 -4.18
N GLU A 141 -3.03 -22.48 -4.05
CA GLU A 141 -2.38 -22.32 -2.76
C GLU A 141 -2.44 -20.86 -2.32
N THR A 142 -3.06 -20.61 -1.18
CA THR A 142 -3.10 -19.29 -0.55
C THR A 142 -2.07 -19.22 0.57
N LEU A 143 -1.19 -18.23 0.52
CA LEU A 143 -0.21 -17.92 1.56
C LEU A 143 -0.55 -16.58 2.21
N ILE A 144 -0.63 -16.54 3.54
CA ILE A 144 -0.94 -15.33 4.31
C ILE A 144 0.25 -14.97 5.21
N TYR A 145 0.69 -13.72 5.10
CA TYR A 145 1.76 -13.11 5.89
C TYR A 145 1.19 -11.93 6.69
N LYS A 146 0.65 -12.21 7.87
CA LYS A 146 -0.06 -11.26 8.74
C LYS A 146 0.82 -10.09 9.16
N ASN A 147 2.09 -10.33 9.44
CA ASN A 147 3.04 -9.27 9.84
C ASN A 147 3.44 -8.35 8.68
N HIS A 148 3.22 -8.81 7.44
CA HIS A 148 3.52 -8.07 6.21
C HIS A 148 2.25 -7.65 5.46
N ASN A 149 1.08 -7.82 6.07
CA ASN A 149 -0.21 -7.49 5.46
C ASN A 149 -0.42 -8.06 4.05
N ALA A 150 0.17 -9.20 3.73
CA ALA A 150 0.10 -9.76 2.38
C ALA A 150 -0.68 -11.08 2.36
N LYS A 151 -1.50 -11.25 1.34
CA LYS A 151 -2.10 -12.54 0.94
C LYS A 151 -1.76 -12.76 -0.52
N ILE A 152 -1.16 -13.91 -0.83
CA ILE A 152 -0.75 -14.27 -2.20
C ILE A 152 -1.40 -15.60 -2.54
N VAL A 153 -2.00 -15.69 -3.73
CA VAL A 153 -2.57 -16.92 -4.27
C VAL A 153 -1.69 -17.41 -5.41
N PHE A 154 -1.30 -18.69 -5.36
CA PHE A 154 -0.50 -19.37 -6.36
C PHE A 154 -1.32 -20.42 -7.10
N LYS A 155 -1.01 -20.58 -8.38
CA LYS A 155 -1.46 -21.69 -9.23
C LYS A 155 -0.25 -22.24 -9.96
N ASP A 156 -0.02 -23.56 -9.86
CA ASP A 156 1.10 -24.24 -10.52
C ASP A 156 2.48 -23.62 -10.19
N GLY A 157 2.64 -23.09 -8.98
CA GLY A 157 3.85 -22.40 -8.53
C GLY A 157 3.98 -20.93 -8.95
N PHE A 158 3.03 -20.39 -9.72
CA PHE A 158 3.02 -18.99 -10.16
C PHE A 158 1.99 -18.16 -9.38
N PRO A 159 2.35 -16.95 -8.92
CA PRO A 159 1.41 -16.06 -8.24
C PRO A 159 0.36 -15.54 -9.24
N ILE A 160 -0.92 -15.71 -8.90
CA ILE A 160 -2.07 -15.26 -9.72
C ILE A 160 -2.86 -14.12 -9.07
N SER A 161 -2.73 -13.94 -7.76
CA SER A 161 -3.36 -12.83 -7.03
C SER A 161 -2.51 -12.38 -5.86
N VAL A 162 -2.58 -11.08 -5.54
CA VAL A 162 -2.01 -10.46 -4.36
C VAL A 162 -3.02 -9.49 -3.76
N ASP A 163 -3.22 -9.57 -2.44
CA ASP A 163 -4.06 -8.64 -1.68
C ASP A 163 -3.25 -8.05 -0.52
N VAL A 164 -3.50 -6.78 -0.19
CA VAL A 164 -2.97 -6.13 1.01
C VAL A 164 -4.07 -5.99 2.05
N ILE A 165 -3.90 -6.67 3.20
CA ILE A 165 -4.89 -6.79 4.27
C ILE A 165 -4.25 -6.40 5.60
N ASN A 166 -4.79 -5.40 6.30
CA ASN A 166 -4.25 -4.96 7.59
C ASN A 166 -4.71 -5.87 8.75
N TYR A 167 -4.05 -7.02 8.88
CA TYR A 167 -4.38 -8.03 9.89
C TYR A 167 -4.23 -7.52 11.32
N LYS A 168 -3.28 -6.61 11.58
CA LYS A 168 -3.11 -5.99 12.92
C LYS A 168 -4.35 -5.20 13.31
N ALA A 169 -4.88 -4.37 12.40
CA ALA A 169 -6.09 -3.59 12.65
C ALA A 169 -7.33 -4.48 12.78
N ILE A 170 -7.47 -5.50 11.92
CA ILE A 170 -8.56 -6.46 11.99
C ILE A 170 -8.55 -7.21 13.33
N LYS A 171 -7.38 -7.70 13.78
CA LYS A 171 -7.22 -8.38 15.07
C LYS A 171 -7.54 -7.47 16.25
N LYS A 172 -7.05 -6.22 16.24
CA LYS A 172 -7.34 -5.22 17.29
C LYS A 172 -8.85 -4.95 17.40
N ASN A 173 -9.53 -4.81 16.27
CA ASN A 173 -10.94 -4.45 16.23
C ASN A 173 -11.88 -5.65 16.27
N GLU A 174 -11.38 -6.87 16.05
CA GLU A 174 -12.15 -8.11 15.99
C GLU A 174 -13.34 -8.04 15.03
N LEU A 175 -13.19 -7.21 14.00
CA LEU A 175 -14.18 -6.93 12.98
C LEU A 175 -13.44 -6.72 11.66
N ARG A 176 -13.99 -7.24 10.57
CA ARG A 176 -13.55 -6.98 9.19
C ARG A 176 -14.73 -6.44 8.39
N ILE A 177 -14.51 -5.40 7.59
CA ILE A 177 -15.46 -4.94 6.58
C ILE A 177 -15.07 -5.64 5.27
N GLU A 178 -15.87 -6.61 4.85
CA GLU A 178 -15.62 -7.44 3.67
C GLU A 178 -15.84 -6.65 2.38
N TYR A 179 -16.89 -5.84 2.36
CA TYR A 179 -17.15 -4.87 1.30
C TYR A 179 -17.93 -3.68 1.85
N PHE A 180 -17.80 -2.54 1.19
CA PHE A 180 -18.59 -1.34 1.40
C PHE A 180 -18.80 -0.68 0.03
N ASN A 181 -19.96 -0.92 -0.57
CA ASN A 181 -20.29 -0.47 -1.91
C ASN A 181 -21.30 0.67 -1.81
N VAL A 182 -20.96 1.81 -2.42
CA VAL A 182 -21.88 2.94 -2.51
C VAL A 182 -22.99 2.59 -3.50
N THR A 183 -24.24 2.81 -3.11
CA THR A 183 -25.44 2.59 -3.92
C THR A 183 -26.23 3.90 -4.03
N GLY A 184 -27.30 3.92 -4.83
CA GLY A 184 -28.22 5.06 -4.92
C GLY A 184 -28.55 5.48 -6.34
N SER A 185 -29.13 6.68 -6.46
CA SER A 185 -29.61 7.29 -7.70
C SER A 185 -29.06 8.71 -7.88
N ASP A 186 -29.53 9.43 -8.89
CA ASP A 186 -29.15 10.83 -9.11
C ASP A 186 -29.54 11.77 -7.95
N TYR A 187 -30.48 11.36 -7.09
CA TYR A 187 -31.03 12.19 -6.02
C TYR A 187 -30.77 11.63 -4.63
N THR A 188 -30.25 10.40 -4.55
CA THR A 188 -30.09 9.67 -3.30
C THR A 188 -28.79 8.91 -3.29
N ILE A 189 -28.20 8.77 -2.11
CA ILE A 189 -27.02 7.93 -1.92
C ILE A 189 -27.26 7.00 -0.75
N GLY A 190 -26.81 5.76 -0.91
CA GLY A 190 -26.96 4.62 -0.02
C GLY A 190 -25.68 3.79 0.00
N PHE A 191 -25.70 2.66 0.69
CA PHE A 191 -24.62 1.69 0.59
C PHE A 191 -25.08 0.27 0.95
N SER A 192 -24.35 -0.72 0.43
CA SER A 192 -24.34 -2.08 0.95
C SER A 192 -23.01 -2.35 1.66
N ILE A 193 -23.06 -3.11 2.76
CA ILE A 193 -21.91 -3.43 3.59
C ILE A 193 -21.98 -4.89 4.05
N SER A 194 -20.84 -5.57 4.13
CA SER A 194 -20.73 -6.83 4.85
C SER A 194 -19.63 -6.77 5.89
N LEU A 195 -19.93 -7.36 7.04
CA LEU A 195 -19.11 -7.32 8.25
C LEU A 195 -18.89 -8.73 8.75
N SER A 196 -17.65 -9.13 8.97
CA SER A 196 -17.31 -10.37 9.67
C SER A 196 -16.99 -10.10 11.12
N ASN A 197 -17.69 -10.79 12.01
CA ASN A 197 -17.42 -10.77 13.44
C ASN A 197 -16.32 -11.78 13.75
N LEU A 198 -15.14 -11.29 14.14
CA LEU A 198 -14.00 -12.11 14.53
C LEU A 198 -13.82 -12.16 16.05
N SER A 199 -14.74 -11.55 16.79
CA SER A 199 -14.76 -11.62 18.25
C SER A 199 -15.47 -12.89 18.71
N ASN A 200 -15.21 -13.27 19.96
CA ASN A 200 -15.94 -14.37 20.62
C ASN A 200 -17.34 -13.96 21.11
N LYS A 201 -17.78 -12.72 20.86
CA LYS A 201 -19.07 -12.19 21.33
C LYS A 201 -20.03 -11.98 20.16
N THR A 202 -21.26 -12.44 20.28
CA THR A 202 -22.31 -12.16 19.30
C THR A 202 -22.65 -10.66 19.28
N ILE A 203 -22.51 -10.03 18.11
CA ILE A 203 -22.90 -8.63 17.90
C ILE A 203 -24.41 -8.57 17.74
N LYS A 204 -25.11 -7.78 18.55
CA LYS A 204 -26.57 -7.59 18.47
C LYS A 204 -26.97 -6.53 17.45
N TYR A 205 -26.25 -5.39 17.48
CA TYR A 205 -26.48 -4.26 16.59
C TYR A 205 -25.16 -3.66 16.13
N VAL A 206 -25.14 -3.19 14.90
CA VAL A 206 -24.05 -2.36 14.35
C VAL A 206 -24.62 -1.00 14.02
N PHE A 207 -24.09 0.07 14.60
CA PHE A 207 -24.40 1.42 14.21
C PHE A 207 -23.29 1.94 13.32
N ILE A 208 -23.63 2.34 12.10
CA ILE A 208 -22.68 2.77 11.09
C ILE A 208 -22.94 4.24 10.81
N THR A 209 -21.96 5.08 11.09
CA THR A 209 -22.00 6.51 10.79
C THR A 209 -21.23 6.77 9.51
N VAL A 210 -21.89 7.38 8.52
CA VAL A 210 -21.28 7.75 7.24
C VAL A 210 -21.44 9.23 6.96
N THR A 211 -20.48 9.79 6.23
CA THR A 211 -20.55 11.16 5.69
C THR A 211 -20.53 11.13 4.17
N ALA A 212 -21.46 11.86 3.57
CA ALA A 212 -21.52 12.10 2.13
C ALA A 212 -20.76 13.37 1.75
N THR A 213 -20.01 13.30 0.66
CA THR A 213 -19.33 14.44 0.04
C THR A 213 -19.70 14.61 -1.43
N ASN A 214 -19.54 15.83 -1.94
CA ASN A 214 -19.70 16.15 -3.36
C ASN A 214 -18.37 15.92 -4.14
N PRO A 215 -18.35 16.11 -5.48
CA PRO A 215 -17.14 15.98 -6.30
C PRO A 215 -15.97 16.91 -5.95
N VAL A 216 -16.21 17.95 -5.16
CA VAL A 216 -15.18 18.91 -4.70
C VAL A 216 -14.91 18.76 -3.20
N ASP A 217 -15.25 17.59 -2.64
CA ASP A 217 -15.03 17.17 -1.26
C ASP A 217 -15.77 17.96 -0.16
N ASP A 218 -16.74 18.80 -0.52
CA ASP A 218 -17.59 19.45 0.48
C ASP A 218 -18.52 18.43 1.14
N LYS A 219 -18.66 18.55 2.46
CA LYS A 219 -19.62 17.77 3.23
C LYS A 219 -21.06 18.13 2.85
N VAL A 220 -21.80 17.13 2.37
CA VAL A 220 -23.24 17.26 2.06
C VAL A 220 -24.08 16.87 3.27
N GLY A 221 -23.71 15.82 4.00
CA GLY A 221 -24.46 15.34 5.14
C GLY A 221 -23.81 14.18 5.89
N THR A 222 -24.32 13.89 7.08
CA THR A 222 -23.92 12.73 7.89
C THR A 222 -25.16 11.96 8.33
N LYS A 223 -25.11 10.63 8.27
CA LYS A 223 -26.19 9.76 8.73
C LYS A 223 -25.62 8.62 9.57
N THR A 224 -26.33 8.25 10.62
CA THR A 224 -26.11 6.99 11.34
C THR A 224 -27.26 6.05 11.06
N VAL A 225 -26.94 4.85 10.60
CA VAL A 225 -27.90 3.76 10.39
C VAL A 225 -27.64 2.62 11.38
N LYS A 226 -28.66 1.81 11.64
CA LYS A 226 -28.59 0.69 12.57
C LYS A 226 -28.85 -0.62 11.82
N ALA A 227 -27.82 -1.45 11.72
CA ALA A 227 -27.93 -2.82 11.27
C ALA A 227 -28.48 -3.71 12.39
N ILE A 228 -29.57 -4.42 12.08
CA ILE A 228 -30.28 -5.29 13.03
C ILE A 228 -30.05 -6.74 12.62
N GLY A 229 -29.62 -7.55 13.58
CA GLY A 229 -29.47 -8.98 13.38
C GLY A 229 -28.22 -9.47 14.10
N PRO A 230 -28.31 -10.57 14.88
CA PRO A 230 -27.15 -11.10 15.55
C PRO A 230 -26.10 -11.56 14.52
N ILE A 231 -24.89 -11.02 14.61
CA ILE A 231 -23.73 -11.56 13.90
C ILE A 231 -22.99 -12.46 14.88
N TYR A 232 -23.15 -13.77 14.73
CA TYR A 232 -22.49 -14.77 15.57
C TYR A 232 -20.96 -14.68 15.43
N SER A 233 -20.25 -15.20 16.43
CA SER A 233 -18.79 -15.29 16.39
C SER A 233 -18.34 -16.11 15.18
N ASN A 234 -17.42 -15.55 14.39
CA ASN A 234 -16.91 -16.10 13.13
C ASN A 234 -17.92 -16.19 11.98
N TYR A 235 -19.04 -15.46 12.08
CA TYR A 235 -20.01 -15.30 11.00
C TYR A 235 -19.96 -13.88 10.43
N SER A 236 -20.52 -13.74 9.23
CA SER A 236 -20.71 -12.45 8.56
C SER A 236 -22.17 -12.03 8.55
N GLY A 237 -22.40 -10.72 8.62
CA GLY A 237 -23.69 -10.09 8.39
C GLY A 237 -23.61 -9.09 7.24
N SER A 238 -24.58 -9.13 6.34
CA SER A 238 -24.67 -8.22 5.19
C SER A 238 -25.92 -7.36 5.30
N TYR A 239 -25.79 -6.08 4.97
CA TYR A 239 -26.84 -5.09 5.10
C TYR A 239 -26.84 -4.14 3.91
N GLU A 240 -28.03 -3.66 3.58
CA GLU A 240 -28.24 -2.66 2.54
C GLU A 240 -29.07 -1.52 3.13
N PHE A 241 -28.59 -0.31 2.91
CA PHE A 241 -29.24 0.93 3.33
C PHE A 241 -29.36 1.83 2.11
N GLU A 242 -30.52 1.75 1.47
CA GLU A 242 -30.88 2.61 0.35
C GLU A 242 -31.27 4.01 0.85
N ASP A 243 -31.03 5.02 0.03
CA ASP A 243 -31.54 6.38 0.19
C ASP A 243 -31.31 7.04 1.57
N ILE A 244 -30.15 6.79 2.18
CA ILE A 244 -29.85 7.32 3.53
C ILE A 244 -29.66 8.84 3.55
N ILE A 245 -29.27 9.42 2.42
CA ILE A 245 -29.09 10.87 2.21
C ILE A 245 -29.72 11.25 0.87
N TYR A 246 -30.64 12.21 0.89
CA TYR A 246 -31.31 12.78 -0.28
C TYR A 246 -30.59 14.06 -0.71
N SER A 247 -29.73 13.97 -1.72
CA SER A 247 -29.09 15.13 -2.32
C SER A 247 -28.54 14.80 -3.71
N ARG A 248 -28.82 15.67 -4.67
CA ARG A 248 -28.25 15.59 -6.02
C ARG A 248 -26.74 15.82 -6.06
N SER A 249 -26.21 16.55 -5.08
CA SER A 249 -24.78 16.86 -5.00
C SER A 249 -23.96 15.79 -4.27
N ALA A 250 -24.59 14.87 -3.55
CA ALA A 250 -23.88 13.78 -2.89
C ALA A 250 -23.38 12.76 -3.93
N LYS A 251 -22.09 12.44 -3.89
CA LYS A 251 -21.46 11.50 -4.85
C LYS A 251 -20.60 10.42 -4.19
N TYR A 252 -20.01 10.70 -3.03
CA TYR A 252 -19.18 9.75 -2.32
C TYR A 252 -19.69 9.52 -0.90
N LEU A 253 -19.43 8.33 -0.34
CA LEU A 253 -19.63 8.04 1.08
C LEU A 253 -18.32 7.56 1.70
N SER A 254 -18.10 7.97 2.95
CA SER A 254 -17.05 7.42 3.81
C SER A 254 -17.61 7.01 5.16
N ILE A 255 -17.11 5.92 5.74
CA ILE A 255 -17.47 5.47 7.08
C ILE A 255 -16.67 6.29 8.10
N ASP A 256 -17.35 7.04 8.95
CA ASP A 256 -16.74 7.84 10.01
C ASP A 256 -16.56 7.06 11.32
N ASN A 257 -17.48 6.15 11.64
CA ASN A 257 -17.42 5.34 12.85
C ASN A 257 -18.33 4.12 12.74
N ILE A 258 -17.91 3.03 13.37
CA ILE A 258 -18.77 1.88 13.64
C ILE A 258 -18.86 1.68 15.16
N LYS A 259 -20.09 1.68 15.69
CA LYS A 259 -20.36 1.27 17.08
C LYS A 259 -21.01 -0.11 17.08
N LEU A 260 -20.34 -1.07 17.71
CA LEU A 260 -20.85 -2.41 17.96
C LEU A 260 -21.54 -2.45 19.33
N GLN A 261 -22.74 -3.02 19.38
CA GLN A 261 -23.40 -3.39 20.63
C GLN A 261 -23.53 -4.92 20.66
N TYR A 262 -22.96 -5.56 21.67
CA TYR A 262 -22.99 -7.01 21.83
C TYR A 262 -24.22 -7.47 22.60
N MET A 263 -24.52 -8.78 22.53
CA MET A 263 -25.66 -9.39 23.24
C MET A 263 -25.54 -9.29 24.76
N ASP A 264 -24.33 -9.20 25.31
CA ASP A 264 -24.05 -8.98 26.74
C ASP A 264 -24.23 -7.51 27.19
N GLY A 265 -24.63 -6.62 26.27
CA GLY A 265 -24.82 -5.19 26.54
C GLY A 265 -23.54 -4.36 26.42
N THR A 266 -22.36 -4.96 26.26
CA THR A 266 -21.11 -4.22 26.06
C THR A 266 -21.07 -3.52 24.70
N VAL A 267 -20.26 -2.47 24.60
CA VAL A 267 -20.16 -1.62 23.40
C VAL A 267 -18.70 -1.43 23.01
N LYS A 268 -18.42 -1.46 21.69
CA LYS A 268 -17.10 -1.13 21.11
C LYS A 268 -17.28 -0.06 20.04
N ASN A 269 -16.46 0.99 20.07
CA ASN A 269 -16.44 2.03 19.05
C ASN A 269 -15.18 1.89 18.20
N ILE A 270 -15.32 2.02 16.88
CA ILE A 270 -14.25 1.88 15.90
C ILE A 270 -14.19 3.19 15.12
N SER A 271 -13.10 3.93 15.31
CA SER A 271 -12.90 5.26 14.74
C SER A 271 -12.79 5.26 13.21
N LYS A 272 -12.95 6.42 12.57
CA LYS A 272 -12.73 6.60 11.11
C LYS A 272 -11.41 6.03 10.61
N ARG A 273 -10.34 6.20 11.39
CA ARG A 273 -9.02 5.66 11.07
C ARG A 273 -9.04 4.14 11.12
N ASP A 274 -9.63 3.57 12.17
CA ASP A 274 -9.70 2.12 12.34
C ASP A 274 -10.65 1.48 11.31
N THR A 275 -11.78 2.10 10.94
CA THR A 275 -12.72 1.58 9.93
C THR A 275 -12.05 1.45 8.57
N LYS A 276 -11.29 2.47 8.13
CA LYS A 276 -10.48 2.39 6.90
C LYS A 276 -9.48 1.23 6.93
N ASN A 277 -8.91 0.95 8.09
CA ASN A 277 -7.89 -0.08 8.27
C ASN A 277 -8.46 -1.50 8.41
N ILE A 278 -9.77 -1.66 8.66
CA ILE A 278 -10.41 -2.99 8.71
C ILE A 278 -11.23 -3.31 7.46
N GLN A 279 -11.26 -2.39 6.49
CA GLN A 279 -11.89 -2.57 5.19
C GLN A 279 -10.93 -3.26 4.22
N LEU A 280 -11.41 -4.31 3.56
CA LEU A 280 -10.74 -4.84 2.38
C LEU A 280 -10.80 -3.78 1.28
N GLN A 281 -9.64 -3.25 0.92
CA GLN A 281 -9.53 -2.21 -0.10
C GLN A 281 -9.30 -2.86 -1.47
N ASP A 282 -10.02 -2.38 -2.47
CA ASP A 282 -9.62 -2.54 -3.86
C ASP A 282 -8.46 -1.57 -4.12
N TRP A 283 -7.25 -2.08 -4.01
CA TRP A 283 -6.06 -1.27 -4.18
C TRP A 283 -5.86 -0.82 -5.63
N GLU A 284 -6.45 -1.49 -6.63
CA GLU A 284 -6.40 -0.99 -8.02
C GLU A 284 -7.22 0.29 -8.16
N GLU A 285 -8.41 0.31 -7.57
CA GLU A 285 -9.24 1.51 -7.54
C GLU A 285 -8.55 2.66 -6.79
N VAL A 286 -7.92 2.38 -5.64
CA VAL A 286 -7.15 3.39 -4.88
C VAL A 286 -6.03 3.98 -5.73
N GLY A 287 -5.31 3.14 -6.48
CA GLY A 287 -4.28 3.57 -7.42
C GLY A 287 -4.82 4.52 -8.49
N ASN A 288 -5.91 4.13 -9.16
CA ASN A 288 -6.51 4.90 -10.24
C ASN A 288 -7.04 6.28 -9.81
N ARG A 289 -7.28 6.51 -8.52
CA ARG A 289 -7.69 7.81 -7.99
C ARG A 289 -6.51 8.72 -7.60
N THR A 290 -5.32 8.15 -7.45
CA THR A 290 -4.13 8.85 -6.92
C THR A 290 -3.21 9.37 -8.02
N TYR A 291 -3.37 8.87 -9.25
CA TYR A 291 -2.58 9.22 -10.45
C TYR A 291 -3.48 9.73 -11.57
#